data_AF-A0A946U194-F1
#
_entry.id   AF-A0A946U194-F1
#
_cell.length_a   1.000
_cell.length_b   1.000
_cell.length_c   1.000
_cell.angle_alpha   90.00
_cell.angle_beta   90.00
_cell.angle_gamma   90.00
#
_symmetry.space_group_name_H-M   'P 1'
#
loop_
_entity.id
_entity.type
_entity.pdbx_description
1 polymer ?
#
loop_
_entity_poly.entity_id
_entity_poly.type
_entity_poly.pdbx_seq_one_letter_code
_entity_poly.pdbx_strand_id
1 'polypeptide(L)'
;ENPNDFQALKMLGLAQVGTGNIDESIQSFEEAFVINPNDIDLLLQYASAIAANQDGMFYGKSKTLIEKALSLDPQSIQALYFAGIVSAHQSDLDGAIGYWQKALYLMPDNHPDRNIIEEALSTVLNLQVK
;
A
#
# COMPACT_ATOMS: atom_id res chain seq x y z
N GLU A 1 -13.65 25.58 -8.62
CA GLU A 1 -12.86 24.53 -7.96
C GLU A 1 -11.41 24.66 -8.41
N ASN A 2 -10.43 24.47 -7.51
CA ASN A 2 -9.01 24.63 -7.84
C ASN A 2 -8.44 23.26 -8.22
N PRO A 3 -8.07 23.02 -9.49
CA PRO A 3 -7.51 21.74 -9.93
C PRO A 3 -6.18 21.38 -9.23
N ASN A 4 -5.56 22.34 -8.53
CA ASN A 4 -4.35 22.15 -7.73
C ASN A 4 -4.64 21.98 -6.22
N ASP A 5 -5.87 21.61 -5.82
CA ASP A 5 -6.16 21.21 -4.46
C ASP A 5 -5.78 19.73 -4.25
N PHE A 6 -5.22 19.41 -3.08
CA PHE A 6 -4.76 18.09 -2.69
C PHE A 6 -5.79 16.98 -3.00
N GLN A 7 -7.06 17.20 -2.67
CA GLN A 7 -8.11 16.21 -2.89
C GLN A 7 -8.40 16.01 -4.38
N ALA A 8 -8.36 17.07 -5.18
CA ALA A 8 -8.59 16.98 -6.63
C ALA A 8 -7.47 16.17 -7.31
N LEU A 9 -6.21 16.42 -6.94
CA LEU A 9 -5.05 15.68 -7.48
C LEU A 9 -5.06 14.21 -7.05
N LYS A 10 -5.39 13.92 -5.78
CA LYS A 10 -5.53 12.55 -5.29
C LYS A 10 -6.65 11.80 -6.02
N MET A 11 -7.81 12.43 -6.21
CA MET A 11 -8.92 11.82 -6.95
C MET A 11 -8.61 11.64 -8.44
N LEU A 12 -7.88 12.58 -9.05
CA LEU A 12 -7.44 12.46 -10.44
C LEU A 12 -6.49 11.27 -10.60
N GLY A 13 -5.50 11.12 -9.72
CA GLY A 13 -4.59 9.97 -9.72
C GLY A 13 -5.34 8.64 -9.60
N LEU A 14 -6.31 8.56 -8.68
CA LEU A 14 -7.17 7.39 -8.53
C LEU A 14 -7.99 7.07 -9.79
N ALA A 15 -8.58 8.09 -10.42
CA ALA A 15 -9.34 7.91 -11.65
C ALA A 15 -8.44 7.42 -12.80
N GLN A 16 -7.22 7.96 -12.91
CA GLN A 16 -6.23 7.56 -13.90
C GLN A 16 -5.78 6.10 -13.71
N VAL A 17 -5.59 5.64 -12.45
CA VAL A 17 -5.38 4.20 -12.17
C VAL A 17 -6.56 3.38 -12.67
N GLY A 18 -7.80 3.80 -12.40
CA GLY A 18 -9.01 3.11 -12.84
C GLY A 18 -9.16 3.00 -14.37
N THR A 19 -8.56 3.93 -15.13
CA THR A 19 -8.56 3.91 -16.60
C THR A 19 -7.28 3.30 -17.20
N GLY A 20 -6.33 2.83 -16.38
CA GLY A 20 -5.08 2.24 -16.83
C GLY A 20 -3.98 3.25 -17.21
N ASN A 21 -4.17 4.53 -16.94
CA ASN A 21 -3.22 5.61 -17.21
C ASN A 21 -2.23 5.74 -16.04
N ILE A 22 -1.40 4.70 -15.87
CA ILE A 22 -0.55 4.56 -14.68
C ILE A 22 0.49 5.67 -14.58
N ASP A 23 1.16 6.03 -15.68
CA ASP A 23 2.19 7.09 -15.68
C ASP A 23 1.61 8.45 -15.27
N GLU A 24 0.43 8.81 -15.79
CA GLU A 24 -0.26 10.03 -15.41
C GLU A 24 -0.72 10.00 -13.95
N SER A 25 -1.15 8.83 -13.45
CA SER A 25 -1.54 8.69 -12.05
C SER A 25 -0.40 8.97 -11.08
N ILE A 26 0.82 8.52 -11.42
CA ILE A 26 2.03 8.76 -10.64
C ILE A 26 2.34 10.26 -10.57
N GLN A 27 2.16 11.00 -11.67
CA GLN A 27 2.35 12.45 -11.70
C GLN A 27 1.32 13.16 -10.79
N SER A 28 0.03 12.83 -10.93
CA SER A 28 -1.02 13.41 -10.09
C SER A 28 -0.80 13.14 -8.59
N PHE A 29 -0.39 11.92 -8.24
CA PHE A 29 -0.06 11.57 -6.86
C PHE A 29 1.20 12.27 -6.36
N GLU A 30 2.21 12.49 -7.21
CA GLU A 30 3.40 13.27 -6.84
C GLU A 30 3.04 14.72 -6.52
N GLU A 31 2.20 15.35 -7.33
CA GLU A 31 1.72 16.71 -7.08
C GLU A 31 0.89 16.78 -5.80
N ALA A 32 0.00 15.81 -5.55
CA ALA A 32 -0.74 15.72 -4.30
C ALA A 32 0.19 15.55 -3.08
N PHE A 33 1.25 14.74 -3.24
CA PHE A 33 2.22 14.48 -2.18
C PHE A 33 3.01 15.73 -1.79
N VAL A 34 3.33 16.61 -2.75
CA VAL A 34 3.97 17.91 -2.46
C VAL A 34 3.10 18.77 -1.56
N ILE A 35 1.76 18.70 -1.68
CA ILE A 35 0.83 19.50 -0.89
C ILE A 35 0.59 18.91 0.50
N ASN A 36 0.32 17.61 0.58
CA ASN A 36 0.15 16.91 1.86
C ASN A 36 0.90 15.57 1.86
N PRO A 37 2.16 15.56 2.32
CA PRO A 37 3.02 14.39 2.23
C PRO A 37 2.74 13.33 3.31
N ASN A 38 1.79 13.56 4.22
CA ASN A 38 1.53 12.70 5.38
C ASN A 38 0.12 12.08 5.35
N ASP A 39 -0.60 12.18 4.23
CA ASP A 39 -1.85 11.46 4.03
C ASP A 39 -1.56 9.98 3.74
N ILE A 40 -1.94 9.09 4.66
CA ILE A 40 -1.64 7.66 4.60
C ILE A 40 -2.21 7.03 3.32
N ASP A 41 -3.47 7.33 3.02
CA ASP A 41 -4.13 6.79 1.83
C ASP A 41 -3.42 7.21 0.54
N LEU A 42 -3.03 8.48 0.41
CA LEU A 42 -2.24 8.95 -0.73
C LEU A 42 -0.91 8.20 -0.82
N LEU A 43 -0.18 8.06 0.29
CA LEU A 43 1.11 7.37 0.30
C LEU A 43 0.98 5.94 -0.23
N LEU A 44 -0.05 5.21 0.20
CA LEU A 44 -0.29 3.83 -0.21
C LEU A 44 -0.78 3.73 -1.66
N GLN A 45 -1.65 4.64 -2.11
CA GLN A 45 -2.10 4.70 -3.51
C GLN A 45 -0.93 5.04 -4.44
N TYR A 46 -0.10 5.99 -4.03
CA TYR A 46 1.06 6.39 -4.80
C TYR A 46 2.11 5.27 -4.90
N ALA A 47 2.39 4.61 -3.78
CA ALA A 47 3.25 3.42 -3.76
C ALA A 47 2.73 2.33 -4.70
N SER A 48 1.42 2.08 -4.68
CA SER A 48 0.78 1.06 -5.53
C SER A 48 0.87 1.40 -7.01
N ALA A 49 0.66 2.66 -7.39
CA ALA A 49 0.80 3.11 -8.77
C ALA A 49 2.25 2.97 -9.27
N ILE A 50 3.24 3.33 -8.44
CA ILE A 50 4.65 3.11 -8.77
C ILE A 50 4.94 1.62 -8.94
N ALA A 51 4.43 0.77 -8.04
CA ALA A 51 4.63 -0.68 -8.12
C ALA A 51 4.00 -1.30 -9.37
N ALA A 52 2.89 -0.76 -9.88
CA ALA A 52 2.28 -1.22 -11.13
C ALA A 52 3.22 -1.05 -12.34
N ASN A 53 4.07 -0.03 -12.34
CA ASN A 53 5.15 0.15 -13.34
C ASN A 53 6.41 -0.69 -13.05
N GLN A 54 6.40 -1.47 -11.97
CA GLN A 54 7.52 -2.27 -11.48
C GLN A 54 7.14 -3.75 -11.36
N ASP A 55 6.26 -4.24 -12.23
CA ASP A 55 5.76 -5.62 -12.22
C ASP A 55 5.12 -6.04 -10.89
N GLY A 56 4.52 -5.08 -10.17
CA GLY A 56 3.92 -5.29 -8.85
C GLY A 56 4.92 -5.29 -7.69
N MET A 57 6.20 -5.00 -7.95
CA MET A 57 7.24 -5.03 -6.93
C MET A 57 7.35 -3.68 -6.21
N PHE A 58 7.32 -3.72 -4.88
CA PHE A 58 7.48 -2.54 -4.03
C PHE A 58 8.95 -2.33 -3.63
N TYR A 59 9.72 -1.63 -4.46
CA TYR A 59 11.11 -1.26 -4.18
C TYR A 59 11.40 0.23 -4.45
N GLY A 60 12.49 0.74 -3.89
CA GLY A 60 12.85 2.16 -4.00
C GLY A 60 11.75 3.06 -3.42
N LYS A 61 11.24 4.00 -4.22
CA LYS A 61 10.26 5.01 -3.77
C LYS A 61 8.96 4.39 -3.23
N SER A 62 8.42 3.35 -3.87
CA SER A 62 7.17 2.70 -3.43
C SER A 62 7.32 2.09 -2.03
N LYS A 63 8.43 1.41 -1.76
CA LYS A 63 8.78 0.91 -0.42
C LYS A 63 8.90 2.05 0.60
N THR A 64 9.63 3.12 0.29
CA THR A 64 9.80 4.26 1.21
C THR A 64 8.47 4.93 1.56
N LEU A 65 7.53 5.01 0.61
CA LEU A 65 6.19 5.54 0.86
C LEU A 65 5.38 4.64 1.82
N ILE A 66 5.47 3.31 1.65
CA ILE A 66 4.83 2.34 2.57
C ILE A 66 5.43 2.42 3.97
N GLU A 67 6.77 2.47 4.08
CA GLU A 67 7.46 2.63 5.37
C GLU A 67 7.04 3.94 6.07
N LYS A 68 6.89 5.02 5.29
CA LYS A 68 6.39 6.29 5.82
C LYS A 68 4.95 6.16 6.32
N ALA A 69 4.05 5.55 5.54
CA ALA A 69 2.67 5.32 5.94
C ALA A 69 2.57 4.53 7.24
N LEU A 70 3.35 3.44 7.36
CA LEU A 70 3.43 2.64 8.58
C LEU A 70 4.02 3.41 9.77
N SER A 71 4.96 4.33 9.52
CA SER A 71 5.53 5.17 10.58
C SER A 71 4.54 6.22 11.11
N LEU A 72 3.65 6.72 10.25
CA LEU A 72 2.61 7.70 10.60
C LEU A 72 1.49 7.05 11.41
N ASP A 73 1.10 5.83 11.03
CA ASP A 73 0.16 5.02 11.79
C ASP A 73 0.59 3.54 11.81
N PRO A 74 1.24 3.09 12.90
CA PRO A 74 1.63 1.69 13.06
C PRO A 74 0.47 0.71 13.20
N GLN A 75 -0.77 1.20 13.34
CA GLN A 75 -2.00 0.40 13.44
C GLN A 75 -2.86 0.50 12.18
N SER A 76 -2.44 1.23 11.16
CA SER A 76 -3.14 1.26 9.88
C SER A 76 -3.12 -0.13 9.26
N ILE A 77 -4.31 -0.73 9.18
CA ILE A 77 -4.52 -2.07 8.61
C ILE A 77 -3.97 -2.14 7.18
N GLN A 78 -4.20 -1.09 6.38
CA GLN A 78 -3.73 -1.03 5.00
C GLN A 78 -2.21 -0.89 4.93
N ALA A 79 -1.60 -0.05 5.78
CA ALA A 79 -0.13 0.07 5.83
C ALA A 79 0.54 -1.23 6.28
N LEU A 80 -0.05 -1.93 7.26
CA LEU A 80 0.41 -3.25 7.71
C LEU A 80 0.30 -4.28 6.58
N TYR A 81 -0.78 -4.28 5.81
CA TYR A 81 -0.94 -5.16 4.66
C TYR A 81 0.18 -4.97 3.63
N PHE A 82 0.44 -3.72 3.22
CA PHE A 82 1.51 -3.42 2.26
C PHE A 82 2.92 -3.69 2.83
N ALA A 83 3.16 -3.44 4.12
CA ALA A 83 4.42 -3.79 4.76
C ALA A 83 4.66 -5.31 4.73
N GLY A 84 3.61 -6.11 4.91
CA GLY A 84 3.70 -7.57 4.77
C GLY A 84 4.06 -8.01 3.34
N ILE A 85 3.48 -7.37 2.31
CA ILE A 85 3.86 -7.63 0.90
C ILE A 85 5.34 -7.29 0.67
N VAL A 86 5.80 -6.13 1.14
CA VAL A 86 7.20 -5.70 1.01
C VAL A 86 8.15 -6.71 1.65
N SER A 87 7.86 -7.17 2.87
CA SER A 87 8.65 -8.19 3.57
C SER A 87 8.65 -9.52 2.81
N ALA A 88 7.49 -9.98 2.32
CA ALA A 88 7.39 -11.23 1.56
C ALA A 88 8.22 -11.19 0.26
N HIS A 89 8.17 -10.08 -0.50
CA HIS A 89 8.99 -9.89 -1.69
C HIS A 89 10.50 -9.85 -1.39
N GLN A 90 10.88 -9.46 -0.17
CA GLN A 90 12.27 -9.47 0.30
C GLN A 90 12.68 -10.81 0.90
N SER A 91 11.84 -11.85 0.78
CA SER A 91 12.02 -13.17 1.42
C SER A 91 12.08 -13.11 2.95
N ASP A 92 11.68 -11.99 3.56
CA ASP A 92 11.48 -11.84 4.99
C ASP A 92 10.08 -12.36 5.36
N LEU A 93 9.94 -13.69 5.36
CA LEU A 93 8.66 -14.34 5.59
C LEU A 93 8.16 -14.11 7.03
N ASP A 94 9.07 -14.07 8.01
CA ASP A 94 8.71 -13.83 9.42
C ASP A 94 8.19 -12.40 9.62
N GLY A 95 8.81 -11.41 8.98
CA GLY A 95 8.30 -10.03 8.98
C GLY A 95 6.93 -9.92 8.31
N ALA A 96 6.73 -10.62 7.18
CA ALA A 96 5.44 -10.63 6.48
C ALA A 96 4.31 -11.20 7.37
N ILE A 97 4.56 -12.35 8.01
CA ILE A 97 3.66 -12.98 8.96
C ILE A 97 3.33 -12.02 10.11
N GLY A 98 4.34 -11.38 10.70
CA GLY A 98 4.16 -10.44 11.81
C GLY A 98 3.24 -9.27 11.47
N TYR A 99 3.43 -8.65 10.29
CA TYR A 99 2.58 -7.54 9.85
C TYR A 99 1.14 -7.97 9.59
N TRP A 100 0.94 -9.09 8.88
CA TRP A 100 -0.41 -9.56 8.56
C TRP A 100 -1.16 -10.10 9.77
N GLN A 101 -0.51 -10.77 10.72
CA GLN A 101 -1.12 -11.14 11.99
C GLN A 101 -1.57 -9.91 12.78
N LYS A 102 -0.76 -8.85 12.82
CA LYS A 102 -1.14 -7.59 13.46
C LYS A 102 -2.33 -6.94 12.76
N ALA A 103 -2.37 -6.95 11.43
CA ALA A 103 -3.52 -6.44 10.67
C ALA A 103 -4.81 -7.22 11.00
N LEU A 104 -4.75 -8.56 11.00
CA LEU A 104 -5.89 -9.41 11.33
C LEU A 104 -6.38 -9.25 12.78
N TYR A 105 -5.47 -8.98 13.71
CA TYR A 105 -5.81 -8.69 15.10
C TYR A 105 -6.60 -7.38 15.25
N LEU A 106 -6.30 -6.37 14.41
CA LEU A 106 -6.96 -5.07 14.43
C LEU A 106 -8.28 -5.05 13.65
N MET A 107 -8.47 -5.98 12.72
CA MET A 107 -9.69 -6.12 11.94
C MET A 107 -10.81 -6.79 12.75
N PRO A 108 -12.04 -6.24 12.75
CA PRO A 108 -13.24 -6.98 13.13
C PRO A 108 -13.39 -8.28 12.31
N ASP A 109 -14.06 -9.28 12.88
CA ASP A 109 -14.28 -10.57 12.20
C ASP A 109 -15.04 -10.44 10.87
N ASN A 110 -15.91 -9.43 10.74
CA ASN A 110 -16.68 -9.16 9.54
C ASN A 110 -16.05 -8.11 8.60
N HIS A 111 -14.78 -7.77 8.79
CA HIS A 111 -14.09 -6.80 7.94
C HIS A 111 -14.00 -7.33 6.49
N PRO A 112 -14.40 -6.54 5.47
CA PRO A 112 -14.49 -7.01 4.09
C PRO A 112 -13.17 -7.52 3.52
N ASP A 113 -12.04 -6.92 3.94
CA ASP A 113 -10.71 -7.27 3.44
C ASP A 113 -9.99 -8.35 4.27
N ARG A 114 -10.65 -8.94 5.28
CA ARG A 114 -10.01 -9.89 6.20
C ARG A 114 -9.48 -11.13 5.47
N ASN A 115 -10.29 -11.67 4.56
CA ASN A 115 -9.97 -12.82 3.73
C ASN A 115 -8.70 -12.61 2.88
N ILE A 116 -8.48 -11.40 2.38
CA ILE A 116 -7.30 -11.05 1.57
C ILE A 116 -6.02 -11.26 2.39
N ILE A 117 -6.03 -10.81 3.65
CA ILE A 117 -4.87 -10.94 4.53
C ILE A 117 -4.70 -12.39 5.00
N GLU A 118 -5.79 -13.11 5.27
CA GLU A 118 -5.75 -14.53 5.63
C GLU A 118 -5.15 -15.40 4.50
N GLU A 119 -5.48 -15.10 3.24
CA GLU A 119 -4.93 -15.78 2.07
C GLU A 119 -3.44 -15.50 1.89
N ALA A 120 -3.03 -14.24 2.02
CA ALA A 120 -1.62 -13.83 1.97
C ALA A 120 -0.79 -14.54 3.06
N LEU A 121 -1.31 -14.55 4.30
CA LEU A 121 -0.70 -15.23 5.43
C LEU A 121 -0.58 -16.74 5.20
N SER A 122 -1.66 -17.38 4.74
CA SER A 122 -1.69 -18.82 4.45
C SER A 122 -0.67 -19.18 3.36
N THR A 123 -0.52 -18.34 2.35
CA THR A 123 0.46 -18.53 1.26
C THR A 123 1.88 -18.56 1.81
N VAL A 124 2.24 -17.57 2.63
CA VAL A 124 3.60 -17.51 3.21
C VAL A 124 3.86 -18.64 4.20
N LEU A 125 2.89 -19.00 5.04
CA LEU A 125 3.02 -20.15 5.96
C LEU A 125 3.29 -21.45 5.20
N ASN A 126 2.61 -21.66 4.07
CA ASN A 126 2.82 -22.85 3.23
C ASN A 126 4.21 -22.89 2.57
N LEU A 127 4.83 -21.72 2.35
CA LEU A 127 6.20 -21.64 1.82
C LEU A 127 7.24 -22.01 2.88
N GLN A 128 6.99 -21.75 4.18
CA GLN A 128 7.92 -22.10 5.26
C GLN A 128 7.96 -23.60 5.60
N VAL A 129 6.92 -24.36 5.22
CA VAL A 129 6.80 -25.80 5.52
C VAL A 129 7.44 -26.68 4.43
N LYS A 130 7.81 -26.10 3.29
CA LYS A 130 8.48 -26.79 2.16
C LYS A 130 9.99 -26.65 2.24
#